data_AF-A0A8J5ZNA9-F1
#
_entry.id   AF-A0A8J5ZNA9-F1
#
_cell.length_a   1.000
_cell.length_b   1.000
_cell.length_c   1.000
_cell.angle_alpha   90.00
_cell.angle_beta   90.00
_cell.angle_gamma   90.00
#
_symmetry.space_group_name_H-M   'P 1'
#
loop_
_entity.id
_entity.type
_entity.pdbx_description
1 polymer ?
#
loop_
_entity_poly.entity_id
_entity_poly.type
_entity_poly.pdbx_seq_one_letter_code
_entity_poly.pdbx_strand_id
1 'polypeptide(L)'
;YFYNQNFDLSTGDLYIGGVAKETYKSLPKLVHAKEGFQGCLASVDLNGRLPDLISDALFCNGQIERGCEVALMKADLQGPTFLLDCFSGPSTTCQEDSCSNQGVCLQQWDGFSCDCSMTSFSGPLCNDRKCALHLD
;
A
#
# COMPACT_ATOMS: atom_id res chain seq x y z
N TYR A 1 26.08 2.70 -0.05
CA TYR A 1 26.24 2.10 1.28
C TYR A 1 25.86 3.12 2.34
N PHE A 2 24.59 3.16 2.74
CA PHE A 2 24.16 3.96 3.89
C PHE A 2 24.31 3.07 5.13
N TYR A 3 25.29 3.37 5.97
CA TYR A 3 25.50 2.70 7.25
C TYR A 3 24.98 3.64 8.35
N ASN A 4 23.76 3.40 8.83
CA ASN A 4 23.23 4.11 10.00
C ASN A 4 23.68 3.35 11.26
N GLN A 5 24.59 3.94 12.04
CA GLN A 5 25.13 3.34 13.28
C GLN A 5 24.21 3.52 14.51
N ASN A 6 22.92 3.80 14.32
CA ASN A 6 21.98 4.12 15.40
C ASN A 6 20.80 3.14 15.49
N PHE A 7 21.04 1.86 15.18
CA PHE A 7 20.05 0.79 15.39
C PHE A 7 20.56 -0.19 16.45
N ASP A 8 20.84 0.33 17.65
CA ASP A 8 21.03 -0.53 18.82
C ASP A 8 19.65 -1.05 19.25
N LEU A 9 19.27 -2.20 18.69
CA LEU A 9 18.00 -2.87 18.99
C LEU A 9 18.06 -3.71 20.28
N SER A 10 19.02 -3.44 21.17
CA SER A 10 19.28 -4.30 22.32
C SER A 10 18.21 -4.23 23.44
N THR A 11 17.27 -3.28 23.38
CA THR A 11 16.33 -3.02 24.49
C THR A 11 14.84 -3.03 24.13
N GLY A 12 14.45 -3.33 22.89
CA GLY A 12 13.03 -3.35 22.49
C GLY A 12 12.73 -4.23 21.27
N ASP A 13 11.46 -4.59 21.10
CA ASP A 13 11.00 -5.42 19.98
C ASP A 13 11.16 -4.69 18.63
N LEU A 14 11.47 -5.45 17.57
CA LEU A 14 11.52 -4.94 16.20
C LEU A 14 10.11 -4.91 15.60
N TYR A 15 9.63 -3.73 15.20
CA TYR A 15 8.37 -3.57 14.50
C TYR A 15 8.60 -3.41 13.00
N ILE A 16 7.97 -4.26 12.20
CA ILE A 16 7.99 -4.20 10.72
C ILE A 16 6.56 -4.01 10.25
N GLY A 17 6.35 -3.11 9.30
CA GLY A 17 5.01 -2.79 8.78
C GLY A 17 4.24 -1.73 9.60
N GLY A 18 4.60 -1.49 10.86
CA GLY A 18 4.00 -0.40 11.65
C GLY A 18 4.01 -0.69 13.15
N VAL A 19 3.52 0.28 13.92
CA VAL A 19 3.38 0.20 15.39
C VAL A 19 1.92 0.36 15.81
N ALA A 20 1.64 0.17 17.11
CA ALA A 20 0.30 0.41 17.66
C ALA A 20 -0.11 1.89 17.49
N LYS A 21 -1.43 2.13 17.34
CA LYS A 21 -1.99 3.47 17.07
C LYS A 21 -1.54 4.54 18.07
N GLU A 22 -1.43 4.15 19.34
CA GLU A 22 -0.99 5.06 20.41
C GLU A 22 0.51 5.38 20.32
N THR A 23 1.34 4.45 19.83
CA THR A 23 2.79 4.63 19.69
C THR A 23 3.13 5.71 18.66
N TYR A 24 2.32 5.90 17.60
CA TYR A 24 2.53 6.98 16.63
C TYR A 24 2.52 8.38 17.26
N LYS A 25 1.81 8.58 18.37
CA LYS A 25 1.75 9.87 19.09
C LYS A 25 3.04 10.18 19.84
N SER A 26 3.81 9.16 20.20
CA SER A 26 5.06 9.26 20.97
C SER A 26 6.30 9.01 20.11
N LEU A 27 6.17 8.95 18.78
CA LEU A 27 7.33 8.80 17.90
C LEU A 27 8.24 10.04 17.96
N PRO A 28 9.55 9.87 17.72
CA PRO A 28 10.49 10.99 17.67
C PRO A 28 10.04 12.05 16.66
N LYS A 29 10.25 13.33 16.96
CA LYS A 29 9.76 14.46 16.14
C LYS A 29 10.22 14.45 14.67
N LEU A 30 11.30 13.73 14.34
CA LEU A 30 11.81 13.60 12.98
C LEU A 30 11.08 12.52 12.16
N VAL A 31 10.30 11.66 12.82
CA VAL A 31 9.50 10.62 12.18
C VAL A 31 8.13 11.19 11.86
N HIS A 32 7.82 11.31 10.57
CA HIS A 32 6.55 11.86 10.08
C HIS A 32 5.45 10.81 9.93
N ALA A 33 5.77 9.52 10.07
CA ALA A 33 4.80 8.45 9.94
C ALA A 33 3.69 8.58 10.98
N LYS A 34 2.44 8.54 10.51
CA LYS A 34 1.23 8.58 11.35
C LYS A 34 0.40 7.29 11.25
N GLU A 35 0.78 6.43 10.32
CA GLU A 35 0.11 5.19 9.97
C GLU A 35 1.14 4.13 9.57
N GLY A 36 0.70 2.87 9.53
CA GLY A 36 1.53 1.73 9.15
C GLY A 36 1.76 1.67 7.65
N PHE A 37 2.77 0.90 7.27
CA PHE A 37 3.00 0.54 5.88
C PHE A 37 1.94 -0.45 5.42
N GLN A 38 1.38 -0.18 4.24
CA GLN A 38 0.45 -1.04 3.54
C GLN A 38 1.05 -1.35 2.17
N GLY A 39 1.42 -2.61 1.96
CA GLY A 39 2.36 -2.94 0.89
C GLY A 39 2.91 -4.36 1.00
N CYS A 40 3.74 -4.74 0.03
CA CYS A 40 4.56 -5.96 0.13
C CYS A 40 5.96 -5.60 0.63
N LEU A 41 6.52 -6.48 1.44
CA LEU A 41 7.94 -6.47 1.77
C LEU A 41 8.54 -7.78 1.28
N ALA A 42 9.67 -7.67 0.58
CA ALA A 42 10.42 -8.81 0.08
C ALA A 42 11.91 -8.62 0.38
N SER A 43 12.65 -9.73 0.45
CA SER A 43 14.12 -9.72 0.64
C SER A 43 14.58 -8.91 1.87
N VAL A 44 13.87 -9.06 3.00
CA VAL A 44 14.26 -8.39 4.25
C VAL A 44 15.49 -9.08 4.84
N ASP A 45 16.61 -8.35 4.85
CA ASP A 45 17.87 -8.75 5.48
C ASP A 45 18.11 -7.90 6.73
N LEU A 46 18.13 -8.55 7.89
CA LEU A 46 18.42 -7.95 9.19
C LEU A 46 19.81 -8.40 9.66
N ASN A 47 20.83 -7.61 9.31
CA ASN A 47 22.22 -7.85 9.71
C ASN A 47 22.75 -9.24 9.31
N GLY A 48 22.41 -9.72 8.11
CA GLY A 48 22.80 -11.03 7.58
C GLY A 48 21.85 -12.17 7.97
N ARG A 49 20.78 -11.88 8.72
CA ARG A 49 19.68 -12.81 8.98
C ARG A 49 18.54 -12.51 8.02
N LEU A 50 18.05 -13.55 7.35
CA LEU A 50 16.84 -13.52 6.53
C LEU A 50 15.68 -14.12 7.34
N PRO A 51 14.99 -13.34 8.21
CA PRO A 51 13.86 -13.85 8.97
C PRO A 51 12.66 -14.09 8.05
N ASP A 52 11.89 -15.13 8.36
CA ASP A 52 10.55 -15.27 7.81
C ASP A 52 9.60 -14.38 8.62
N LEU A 53 9.17 -13.25 8.06
CA LEU A 53 8.39 -12.23 8.79
C LEU A 53 7.08 -12.74 9.38
N ILE A 54 6.53 -13.86 8.89
CA ILE A 54 5.25 -14.40 9.36
C ILE A 54 5.51 -15.50 10.39
N SER A 55 6.51 -16.35 10.15
CA SER A 55 6.83 -17.45 11.07
C SER A 55 7.70 -17.03 12.25
N ASP A 56 8.60 -16.06 12.07
CA ASP A 56 9.52 -15.60 13.12
C ASP A 56 8.93 -14.45 13.96
N ALA A 57 7.74 -13.95 13.62
CA ALA A 57 7.11 -12.85 14.35
C ALA A 57 6.61 -13.29 15.74
N LEU A 58 6.96 -12.51 16.76
CA LEU A 58 6.46 -12.68 18.13
C LEU A 58 4.97 -12.31 18.24
N PHE A 59 4.54 -11.32 17.45
CA PHE A 59 3.16 -10.83 17.42
C PHE A 59 2.85 -10.23 16.05
N CYS A 60 1.68 -10.54 15.51
CA CYS A 60 1.17 -9.97 14.26
C CYS A 60 -0.15 -9.24 14.54
N ASN A 61 -0.28 -8.01 14.03
CA ASN A 61 -1.51 -7.24 14.10
C ASN A 61 -1.92 -6.79 12.70
N GLY A 62 -3.17 -7.06 12.32
CA GLY A 62 -3.70 -6.79 10.98
C GLY A 62 -3.64 -8.00 10.04
N GLN A 63 -3.94 -7.75 8.76
CA GLN A 63 -3.91 -8.76 7.71
C GLN A 63 -2.48 -8.85 7.14
N ILE A 64 -1.81 -9.96 7.40
CA ILE A 64 -0.47 -10.27 6.88
C ILE A 64 -0.57 -11.62 6.20
N GLU A 65 -0.27 -11.65 4.91
CA GLU A 65 -0.38 -12.86 4.10
C GLU A 65 0.95 -13.16 3.40
N ARG A 66 1.18 -14.45 3.15
CA ARG A 66 2.37 -14.91 2.43
C ARG A 66 2.20 -14.65 0.97
N GLY A 67 3.26 -14.12 0.36
CA GLY A 67 3.20 -13.73 -1.03
C GLY A 67 2.32 -12.52 -1.20
N CYS A 68 2.31 -12.07 -2.44
CA CYS A 68 1.62 -10.86 -2.82
C CYS A 68 1.01 -11.21 -4.17
N GLU A 69 -0.08 -11.98 -4.12
CA GLU A 69 -0.71 -12.53 -5.31
C GLU A 69 -1.67 -11.51 -5.91
N VAL A 70 -1.37 -11.09 -7.14
CA VAL A 70 -2.36 -10.53 -8.05
C VAL A 70 -2.81 -11.65 -8.97
N ALA A 71 -4.11 -11.94 -8.99
CA ALA A 71 -4.72 -12.64 -10.10
C ALA A 71 -4.62 -11.72 -11.34
N LEU A 72 -3.49 -11.77 -12.03
CA LEU A 72 -3.33 -11.13 -13.33
C LEU A 72 -4.31 -11.78 -14.31
N MET A 73 -5.50 -11.19 -14.48
CA MET A 73 -6.22 -11.32 -15.74
C MET A 73 -5.69 -10.27 -16.72
N LYS A 74 -4.48 -10.47 -17.25
CA LYS A 74 -4.15 -10.03 -18.61
C LYS A 74 -3.31 -11.09 -19.31
N ALA A 75 -3.95 -11.66 -20.33
CA ALA A 75 -3.32 -12.35 -21.44
C ALA A 75 -2.26 -11.44 -22.11
N ASP A 76 -1.36 -12.08 -22.84
CA ASP A 76 -0.35 -11.48 -23.72
C ASP A 76 0.96 -11.00 -23.06
N LEU A 77 1.72 -11.92 -22.47
CA LEU A 77 3.18 -11.91 -22.70
C LEU A 77 3.73 -13.33 -22.73
N GLN A 78 4.10 -13.76 -23.94
CA GLN A 78 4.81 -15.00 -24.21
C GLN A 78 6.27 -14.85 -23.72
N GLY A 79 6.56 -15.28 -22.49
CA GLY A 79 7.93 -15.33 -22.00
C GLY A 79 8.07 -15.94 -20.59
N PRO A 80 9.12 -16.72 -20.29
CA PRO A 80 9.39 -17.19 -18.94
C PRO A 80 10.16 -16.10 -18.18
N THR A 81 9.47 -15.19 -17.52
CA THR A 81 10.12 -14.14 -16.70
C THR A 81 10.30 -14.59 -15.26
N PHE A 82 11.55 -14.87 -14.93
CA PHE A 82 12.09 -15.07 -13.58
C PHE A 82 12.22 -13.72 -12.82
N LEU A 83 11.20 -12.87 -12.90
CA LEU A 83 11.18 -11.52 -12.30
C LEU A 83 9.75 -11.14 -11.90
N LEU A 84 9.30 -11.51 -10.70
CA LEU A 84 8.03 -10.96 -10.20
C LEU A 84 7.91 -10.92 -8.67
N ASP A 85 8.96 -10.48 -7.98
CA ASP A 85 8.96 -10.35 -6.51
C ASP A 85 8.40 -8.99 -6.01
N CYS A 86 7.61 -8.25 -6.80
CA CYS A 86 6.91 -7.04 -6.30
C CYS A 86 5.82 -6.46 -7.23
N PHE A 87 5.17 -7.24 -8.12
CA PHE A 87 4.11 -6.70 -9.02
C PHE A 87 2.68 -6.81 -8.49
N SER A 88 2.57 -7.03 -7.19
CA SER A 88 1.36 -7.00 -6.39
C SER A 88 0.93 -5.58 -6.10
N GLY A 89 0.35 -4.98 -7.14
CA GLY A 89 -0.59 -3.89 -6.94
C GLY A 89 -1.91 -4.41 -6.34
N PRO A 90 -2.81 -3.49 -5.95
CA PRO A 90 -4.14 -3.80 -5.42
C PRO A 90 -4.95 -4.80 -6.25
N SER A 91 -5.88 -5.49 -5.57
CA SER A 91 -6.84 -6.47 -6.12
C SER A 91 -7.67 -5.96 -7.32
N THR A 92 -7.82 -4.64 -7.46
CA THR A 92 -8.42 -3.99 -8.64
C THR A 92 -7.50 -2.90 -9.18
N THR A 93 -6.82 -3.18 -10.29
CA THR A 93 -5.96 -2.19 -10.94
C THR A 93 -6.77 -1.18 -11.76
N CYS A 94 -6.43 0.11 -11.71
CA CYS A 94 -7.04 1.14 -12.54
C CYS A 94 -7.01 0.74 -14.03
N GLN A 95 -8.19 0.72 -14.65
CA GLN A 95 -8.40 0.55 -16.09
C GLN A 95 -8.91 1.86 -16.69
N GLU A 96 -8.90 1.95 -18.03
CA GLU A 96 -9.42 3.12 -18.75
C GLU A 96 -10.92 3.38 -18.47
N ASP A 97 -11.67 2.35 -18.13
CA ASP A 97 -13.10 2.38 -17.82
C ASP A 97 -13.41 2.38 -16.31
N SER A 98 -12.40 2.39 -15.43
CA SER A 98 -12.59 2.39 -13.98
C SER A 98 -13.28 3.65 -13.46
N CYS A 99 -13.06 4.81 -14.08
CA CYS A 99 -13.69 6.08 -13.71
C CYS A 99 -14.45 6.68 -14.90
N SER A 100 -15.73 7.01 -14.70
CA SER A 100 -16.55 7.63 -15.75
C SER A 100 -16.28 9.13 -15.89
N ASN A 101 -16.73 9.71 -17.00
CA ASN A 101 -16.70 11.15 -17.25
C ASN A 101 -15.31 11.80 -17.10
N GLN A 102 -14.25 11.07 -17.49
CA GLN A 102 -12.85 11.51 -17.41
C GLN A 102 -12.39 11.81 -15.97
N GLY A 103 -12.99 11.14 -14.97
CA GLY A 103 -12.48 11.11 -13.61
C GLY A 103 -11.09 10.47 -13.54
N VAL A 104 -10.24 10.96 -12.65
CA VAL A 104 -8.87 10.44 -12.51
C VAL A 104 -8.90 9.21 -11.63
N CYS A 105 -8.47 8.06 -12.16
CA CYS A 105 -8.33 6.84 -11.37
C CYS A 105 -7.08 6.89 -10.51
N LEU A 106 -7.27 6.76 -9.19
CA LEU A 106 -6.23 6.74 -8.18
C LEU A 106 -6.10 5.32 -7.64
N GLN A 107 -4.92 4.73 -7.85
CA GLN A 107 -4.62 3.39 -7.37
C GLN A 107 -4.34 3.40 -5.86
N GLN A 108 -5.03 2.55 -5.10
CA GLN A 108 -4.82 2.32 -3.67
C GLN A 108 -4.30 0.91 -3.42
N TRP A 109 -4.20 0.42 -2.19
CA TRP A 109 -3.74 -0.96 -1.93
C TRP A 109 -4.91 -1.95 -1.85
N ASP A 110 -6.05 -1.50 -1.35
CA ASP A 110 -7.30 -2.24 -1.23
C ASP A 110 -8.21 -2.08 -2.47
N GLY A 111 -7.78 -1.32 -3.48
CA GLY A 111 -8.49 -1.17 -4.75
C GLY A 111 -8.11 0.10 -5.50
N PHE A 112 -9.11 0.76 -6.09
CA PHE A 112 -8.97 2.07 -6.73
C PHE A 112 -10.06 3.03 -6.25
N SER A 113 -9.82 4.33 -6.40
CA SER A 113 -10.80 5.39 -6.16
C SER A 113 -10.76 6.40 -7.29
N CYS A 114 -11.86 7.09 -7.56
CA CYS A 114 -11.93 8.10 -8.61
C CYS A 114 -11.96 9.51 -8.03
N ASP A 115 -11.03 10.36 -8.47
CA ASP A 115 -11.11 11.80 -8.22
C ASP A 115 -12.03 12.46 -9.27
N CYS A 116 -13.21 12.84 -8.80
CA CYS A 116 -14.24 13.48 -9.60
C CYS A 116 -14.19 15.02 -9.52
N SER A 117 -13.18 15.62 -8.88
CA SER A 117 -13.11 17.08 -8.62
C SER A 117 -13.16 17.91 -9.90
N MET A 118 -12.50 17.43 -10.96
CA MET A 118 -12.49 18.06 -12.28
C MET A 118 -13.67 17.63 -13.18
N THR A 119 -14.65 16.91 -12.63
CA THR A 119 -15.84 16.46 -13.35
C THR A 119 -17.10 17.09 -12.76
N SER A 120 -18.15 17.23 -13.58
CA SER A 120 -19.50 17.62 -13.13
C SER A 120 -20.26 16.49 -12.42
N PHE A 121 -19.56 15.41 -12.06
CA PHE A 121 -20.12 14.21 -11.44
C PHE A 121 -19.48 13.95 -10.08
N SER A 122 -20.15 13.15 -9.27
CA SER A 122 -19.82 12.71 -7.92
C SER A 122 -20.04 11.20 -7.80
N GLY A 123 -19.87 10.67 -6.60
CA GLY A 123 -19.94 9.24 -6.33
C GLY A 123 -18.60 8.54 -6.54
N PRO A 124 -18.52 7.24 -6.21
CA PRO A 124 -17.26 6.49 -6.21
C PRO A 124 -16.63 6.28 -7.59
N LEU A 125 -17.43 6.36 -8.67
CA LEU A 125 -16.99 6.17 -10.06
C LEU A 125 -17.28 7.39 -10.96
N CYS A 126 -17.58 8.55 -10.37
CA CYS A 126 -17.93 9.77 -11.10
C CYS A 126 -19.12 9.62 -12.06
N ASN A 127 -20.17 8.90 -11.66
CA ASN A 127 -21.38 8.70 -12.46
C ASN A 127 -22.62 9.43 -11.92
N ASP A 128 -22.59 9.87 -10.65
CA ASP A 128 -23.70 10.60 -10.06
C ASP A 128 -23.60 12.06 -10.48
N ARG A 129 -24.67 12.68 -10.99
CA ARG A 129 -24.59 14.11 -11.33
C ARG A 129 -24.42 14.93 -10.05
N LYS A 130 -23.43 15.83 -10.01
CA LYS A 130 -23.37 16.84 -8.95
C LYS A 130 -24.58 17.77 -9.13
N CYS A 131 -25.43 17.87 -8.12
CA CYS A 131 -26.38 18.97 -8.04
C CYS A 131 -25.59 20.27 -7.90
N ALA A 132 -25.42 20.99 -9.00
CA ALA A 132 -24.94 22.37 -8.97
C ALA A 132 -26.10 23.25 -8.46
N LEU A 133 -26.05 23.62 -7.18
CA LEU A 133 -26.89 24.71 -6.69
C LEU A 133 -26.32 26.02 -7.26
N HIS A 134 -26.98 26.54 -8.28
CA HIS A 134 -26.82 27.93 -8.71
C HIS A 134 -27.55 28.79 -7.67
N LEU A 135 -26.80 29.63 -6.95
CA LEU A 135 -27.37 30.68 -6.11
C LEU A 135 -27.21 32.00 -6.88
N ASP A 136 -28.34 32.61 -7.23
CA ASP A 136 -28.44 33.99 -7.73
C ASP A 136 -28.16 35.01 -6.63
#